data_AF-A0A1A2MNB8-F1
#
_entry.id   AF-A0A1A2MNB8-F1
#
_cell.length_a   1.000
_cell.length_b   1.000
_cell.length_c   1.000
_cell.angle_alpha   90.00
_cell.angle_beta   90.00
_cell.angle_gamma   90.00
#
_symmetry.space_group_name_H-M   'P 1'
#
loop_
_entity.id
_entity.type
_entity.pdbx_description
1 polymer ?
#
loop_
_entity_poly.entity_id
_entity_poly.type
_entity_poly.pdbx_seq_one_letter_code
_entity_poly.pdbx_strand_id
1 'polypeptide(L)'
;MTTTQREGTATPARRSPGRPPIPLDRIVDTALQIVDEEGADALSMRTLAQRLNSGTATLYRHFANRSDLVAQVIDRMFREVEYNADDFNAKPWQEACKSFARNAFDALRRHPNVAPLLIERIPIGPNAMAGREKIIALLLDSGFEPELAARSYATVARHVLGFAIQLSAPTTAGQTDDAIASNQFHGVNPAEFPATVRVADHMPVPLEVEFEFGLELIINGLAQLHPRGNRRRKDRARSD
;
A
#
# COMPACT_ATOMS: atom_id res chain seq x y z
N MET A 1 82.46 9.56 25.76
CA MET A 1 81.64 10.19 24.70
C MET A 1 80.32 9.45 24.66
N THR A 2 79.29 10.07 25.19
CA THR A 2 77.98 9.48 25.50
C THR A 2 77.03 9.79 24.34
N THR A 3 76.55 8.77 23.62
CA THR A 3 75.55 8.96 22.56
C THR A 3 74.16 8.78 23.16
N THR A 4 73.50 9.91 23.41
CA THR A 4 72.12 9.99 23.92
C THR A 4 71.13 9.62 22.83
N GLN A 5 70.38 8.55 23.06
CA GLN A 5 69.20 8.14 22.30
C GLN A 5 68.05 9.11 22.62
N ARG A 6 67.48 9.76 21.60
CA ARG A 6 66.22 10.49 21.69
C ARG A 6 65.07 9.53 21.37
N GLU A 7 64.41 9.01 22.38
CA GLU A 7 63.09 8.38 22.23
C GLU A 7 62.03 9.49 22.09
N GLY A 8 61.52 9.65 20.87
CA GLY A 8 60.33 10.44 20.61
C GLY A 8 59.10 9.68 21.09
N THR A 9 58.51 10.12 22.19
CA THR A 9 57.20 9.65 22.66
C THR A 9 56.12 10.13 21.70
N ALA A 10 55.71 9.27 20.76
CA ALA A 10 54.57 9.50 19.90
C ALA A 10 53.28 9.51 20.76
N THR A 11 52.59 10.64 20.79
CA THR A 11 51.28 10.79 21.43
C THR A 11 50.24 9.98 20.63
N PRO A 12 49.39 9.16 21.28
CA PRO A 12 48.36 8.41 20.56
C PRO A 12 47.34 9.39 19.96
N ALA A 13 47.19 9.34 18.64
CA ALA A 13 46.20 10.11 17.92
C ALA A 13 44.80 9.73 18.43
N ARG A 14 44.10 10.71 19.03
CA ARG A 14 42.68 10.56 19.40
C ARG A 14 41.89 10.24 18.14
N ARG A 15 41.30 9.05 18.08
CA ARG A 15 40.32 8.68 17.06
C ARG A 15 39.18 9.70 17.12
N SER A 16 38.99 10.43 16.02
CA SER A 16 37.84 11.33 15.87
C SER A 16 36.56 10.56 16.17
N PRO A 17 35.60 11.12 16.94
CA PRO A 17 34.30 10.50 17.12
C PRO A 17 33.70 10.22 15.73
N GLY A 18 33.39 8.95 15.45
CA GLY A 18 32.80 8.56 14.18
C GLY A 18 31.49 9.34 13.94
N ARG A 19 31.14 9.52 12.66
CA ARG A 19 29.87 10.17 12.27
C ARG A 19 28.70 9.51 13.03
N PRO A 20 27.77 10.28 13.62
CA PRO A 20 26.67 9.72 14.39
C PRO A 20 25.84 8.76 13.52
N PRO A 21 25.29 7.68 14.11
CA PRO A 21 24.51 6.69 13.38
C PRO A 21 23.26 7.33 12.77
N ILE A 22 22.91 6.92 11.54
CA ILE A 22 21.72 7.40 10.85
C ILE A 22 20.49 6.77 11.51
N PRO A 23 19.49 7.55 11.94
CA PRO A 23 18.25 7.01 12.50
C PRO A 23 17.52 6.10 11.51
N LEU A 24 16.88 5.04 12.01
CA LEU A 24 16.17 4.06 11.18
C LEU A 24 15.06 4.72 10.36
N ASP A 25 14.22 5.57 10.98
CA ASP A 25 13.14 6.26 10.27
C ASP A 25 13.68 7.08 9.09
N ARG A 26 14.81 7.79 9.25
CA ARG A 26 15.45 8.53 8.15
C ARG A 26 15.90 7.61 7.01
N ILE A 27 16.38 6.41 7.32
CA ILE A 27 16.77 5.44 6.30
C ILE A 27 15.54 4.97 5.51
N VAL A 28 14.44 4.65 6.19
CA VAL A 28 13.20 4.18 5.58
C VAL A 28 12.49 5.30 4.80
N ASP A 29 12.44 6.52 5.33
CA ASP A 29 11.91 7.70 4.64
C ASP A 29 12.68 7.97 3.33
N THR A 30 14.02 7.89 3.38
CA THR A 30 14.84 8.07 2.16
C THR A 30 14.59 6.95 1.15
N ALA A 31 14.35 5.72 1.61
CA ALA A 31 14.01 4.60 0.75
C ALA A 31 12.64 4.77 0.09
N LEU A 32 11.63 5.24 0.84
CA LEU A 32 10.32 5.58 0.30
C LEU A 32 10.42 6.70 -0.75
N GLN A 33 11.21 7.75 -0.47
CA GLN A 33 11.46 8.82 -1.44
C GLN A 33 12.08 8.32 -2.75
N ILE A 34 13.04 7.38 -2.68
CA ILE A 34 13.60 6.75 -3.90
C ILE A 34 12.52 6.03 -4.69
N VAL A 35 11.62 5.29 -4.02
CA VAL A 35 10.52 4.59 -4.69
C VAL A 35 9.56 5.59 -5.33
N ASP A 36 9.20 6.66 -4.64
CA ASP A 36 8.30 7.68 -5.17
C ASP A 36 8.89 8.39 -6.40
N GLU A 37 10.17 8.74 -6.36
CA GLU A 37 10.85 9.50 -7.41
C GLU A 37 11.30 8.64 -8.60
N GLU A 38 11.82 7.44 -8.35
CA GLU A 38 12.55 6.62 -9.33
C GLU A 38 11.89 5.26 -9.59
N GLY A 39 10.83 4.92 -8.86
CA GLY A 39 10.12 3.65 -8.98
C GLY A 39 10.66 2.52 -8.09
N ALA A 40 9.85 1.48 -7.95
CA ALA A 40 10.15 0.30 -7.13
C ALA A 40 11.48 -0.40 -7.49
N ASP A 41 11.82 -0.47 -8.79
CA ASP A 41 13.00 -1.16 -9.29
C ASP A 41 14.31 -0.42 -8.97
N ALA A 42 14.26 0.91 -8.80
CA ALA A 42 15.41 1.73 -8.45
C ALA A 42 15.88 1.50 -7.00
N LEU A 43 15.00 0.99 -6.14
CA LEU A 43 15.31 0.74 -4.73
C LEU A 43 16.28 -0.43 -4.57
N SER A 44 17.53 -0.09 -4.28
CA SER A 44 18.58 -1.05 -3.92
C SER A 44 19.39 -0.58 -2.71
N MET A 45 20.09 -1.49 -2.03
CA MET A 45 21.01 -1.12 -0.94
C MET A 45 22.07 -0.11 -1.40
N ARG A 46 22.52 -0.22 -2.66
CA ARG A 46 23.52 0.68 -3.23
C ARG A 46 22.94 2.07 -3.47
N THR A 47 21.78 2.16 -4.13
CA THR A 47 21.09 3.43 -4.40
C THR A 47 20.78 4.16 -3.10
N LEU A 48 20.28 3.44 -2.09
CA LEU A 48 19.98 3.99 -0.77
C LEU A 48 21.24 4.47 -0.03
N ALA A 49 22.33 3.69 -0.06
CA ALA A 49 23.58 4.07 0.57
C ALA A 49 24.16 5.34 -0.05
N GLN A 50 24.10 5.44 -1.39
CA GLN A 50 24.52 6.63 -2.13
C GLN A 50 23.68 7.85 -1.73
N ARG A 51 22.34 7.73 -1.73
CA ARG A 51 21.43 8.82 -1.36
C ARG A 51 21.66 9.31 0.08
N LEU A 52 21.98 8.39 0.99
CA LEU A 52 22.27 8.69 2.40
C LEU A 52 23.72 9.16 2.66
N ASN A 53 24.58 9.21 1.64
CA ASN A 53 26.02 9.44 1.78
C ASN A 53 26.65 8.52 2.87
N SER A 54 26.32 7.23 2.79
CA SER A 54 26.71 6.17 3.73
C SER A 54 27.24 4.95 2.99
N GLY A 55 27.78 3.98 3.72
CA GLY A 55 28.20 2.68 3.18
C GLY A 55 27.07 1.66 3.25
N THR A 56 26.99 0.74 2.29
CA THR A 56 26.02 -0.38 2.29
C THR A 56 26.16 -1.26 3.55
N ALA A 57 27.38 -1.42 4.08
CA ALA A 57 27.64 -2.12 5.34
C ALA A 57 26.89 -1.52 6.54
N THR A 58 26.58 -0.21 6.52
CA THR A 58 25.73 0.41 7.54
C THR A 58 24.28 -0.01 7.40
N LEU A 59 23.76 -0.08 6.18
CA LEU A 59 22.38 -0.49 5.92
C LEU A 59 22.16 -1.97 6.25
N TYR A 60 23.14 -2.82 5.95
CA TYR A 60 23.09 -4.25 6.29
C TYR A 60 23.06 -4.55 7.80
N ARG A 61 23.37 -3.58 8.67
CA ARG A 61 23.15 -3.72 10.12
C ARG A 61 21.67 -3.58 10.51
N HIS A 62 20.87 -2.93 9.66
CA HIS A 62 19.45 -2.70 9.90
C HIS A 62 18.55 -3.66 9.10
N PHE A 63 18.99 -4.10 7.93
CA PHE A 63 18.22 -4.95 7.03
C PHE A 63 19.09 -6.09 6.52
N ALA A 64 18.63 -7.34 6.58
CA ALA A 64 19.46 -8.44 6.11
C ALA A 64 19.57 -8.46 4.57
N ASN A 65 18.56 -7.94 3.86
CA ASN A 65 18.50 -7.94 2.40
C ASN A 65 17.54 -6.84 1.87
N ARG A 66 17.42 -6.72 0.53
CA ARG A 66 16.47 -5.79 -0.13
C ARG A 66 15.02 -6.06 0.30
N SER A 67 14.64 -7.31 0.44
CA SER A 67 13.26 -7.68 0.80
C SER A 67 12.87 -7.17 2.19
N ASP A 68 13.80 -7.15 3.15
CA ASP A 68 13.59 -6.54 4.47
C ASP A 68 13.44 -5.02 4.38
N LEU A 69 14.21 -4.36 3.51
CA LEU A 69 14.06 -2.93 3.26
C LEU A 69 12.70 -2.61 2.62
N VAL A 70 12.29 -3.38 1.61
CA VAL A 70 10.98 -3.25 0.95
C VAL A 70 9.84 -3.42 1.97
N ALA A 71 9.96 -4.38 2.89
CA ALA A 71 9.00 -4.56 3.97
C ALA A 71 8.80 -3.29 4.82
N GLN A 72 9.89 -2.59 5.10
CA GLN A 72 9.90 -1.39 5.93
C GLN A 72 9.36 -0.19 5.17
N VAL A 73 9.66 -0.06 3.89
CA VAL A 73 9.07 0.97 3.00
C VAL A 73 7.55 0.80 2.92
N ILE A 74 7.08 -0.43 2.69
CA ILE A 74 5.64 -0.75 2.67
C ILE A 74 4.99 -0.36 4.00
N ASP A 75 5.55 -0.80 5.12
CA ASP A 75 4.96 -0.53 6.44
C ASP A 75 5.00 0.97 6.80
N ARG A 76 6.03 1.68 6.34
CA ARG A 76 6.13 3.14 6.48
C ARG A 76 5.05 3.87 5.69
N MET A 77 4.69 3.41 4.49
CA MET A 77 3.55 3.96 3.74
C MET A 77 2.24 3.70 4.50
N PHE A 78 2.05 2.50 5.05
CA PHE A 78 0.86 2.18 5.86
C PHE A 78 0.72 3.03 7.14
N ARG A 79 1.81 3.61 7.64
CA ARG A 79 1.77 4.59 8.74
C ARG A 79 0.99 5.86 8.36
N GLU A 80 0.93 6.19 7.07
CA GLU A 80 0.21 7.36 6.55
C GLU A 80 -1.25 7.08 6.20
N VAL A 81 -1.71 5.84 6.39
CA VAL A 81 -3.12 5.52 6.26
C VAL A 81 -3.82 5.97 7.54
N GLU A 82 -4.70 6.94 7.40
CA GLU A 82 -5.45 7.49 8.53
C GLU A 82 -6.49 6.48 9.02
N TYR A 83 -6.29 5.96 10.23
CA TYR A 83 -7.23 5.08 10.91
C TYR A 83 -7.74 5.75 12.18
N ASN A 84 -8.55 6.80 12.05
CA ASN A 84 -9.14 7.49 13.20
C ASN A 84 -10.11 6.53 13.93
N ALA A 85 -9.66 5.94 15.04
CA ALA A 85 -10.40 4.89 15.73
C ALA A 85 -11.79 5.34 16.21
N ASP A 86 -11.93 6.60 16.61
CA ASP A 86 -13.19 7.17 17.08
C ASP A 86 -14.21 7.29 15.94
N ASP A 87 -13.72 7.61 14.73
CA ASP A 87 -14.54 7.72 13.52
C ASP A 87 -14.94 6.33 12.98
N PHE A 88 -14.07 5.33 13.14
CA PHE A 88 -14.32 3.96 12.69
C PHE A 88 -15.34 3.22 13.57
N ASN A 89 -15.26 3.38 14.89
CA ASN A 89 -16.15 2.69 15.83
C ASN A 89 -17.55 3.32 15.93
N ALA A 90 -17.69 4.60 15.54
CA ALA A 90 -18.97 5.30 15.54
C ALA A 90 -19.82 5.04 14.28
N LYS A 91 -19.24 4.44 13.23
CA LYS A 91 -19.89 4.24 11.93
C LYS A 91 -20.44 2.81 11.78
N PRO A 92 -21.52 2.62 11.00
CA PRO A 92 -21.89 1.30 10.50
C PRO A 92 -20.71 0.67 9.74
N TRP A 93 -20.55 -0.65 9.85
CA TRP A 93 -19.42 -1.36 9.26
C TRP A 93 -19.25 -1.08 7.76
N GLN A 94 -20.34 -0.82 7.04
CA GLN A 94 -20.32 -0.46 5.63
C GLN A 94 -19.49 0.80 5.38
N GLU A 95 -19.78 1.87 6.13
CA GLU A 95 -19.14 3.18 5.96
C GLU A 95 -17.70 3.16 6.48
N ALA A 96 -17.43 2.38 7.52
CA ALA A 96 -16.07 2.16 7.99
C ALA A 96 -15.23 1.37 6.97
N CYS A 97 -15.74 0.30 6.36
CA CYS A 97 -15.04 -0.41 5.30
C CYS A 97 -14.79 0.47 4.06
N LYS A 98 -15.75 1.34 3.68
CA LYS A 98 -15.54 2.32 2.62
C LYS A 98 -14.45 3.34 2.99
N SER A 99 -14.51 3.88 4.20
CA SER A 99 -13.51 4.85 4.70
C SER A 99 -12.11 4.24 4.71
N PHE A 100 -11.99 2.98 5.15
CA PHE A 100 -10.73 2.22 5.08
C PHE A 100 -10.20 2.12 3.65
N ALA A 101 -11.05 1.70 2.71
CA ALA A 101 -10.65 1.54 1.33
C ALA A 101 -10.18 2.86 0.72
N ARG A 102 -10.90 3.95 0.96
CA ARG A 102 -10.56 5.31 0.51
C ARG A 102 -9.24 5.78 1.11
N ASN A 103 -9.08 5.69 2.43
CA ASN A 103 -7.85 6.15 3.10
C ASN A 103 -6.61 5.36 2.63
N ALA A 104 -6.76 4.05 2.41
CA ALA A 104 -5.69 3.22 1.86
C ALA A 104 -5.38 3.57 0.39
N PHE A 105 -6.41 3.80 -0.42
CA PHE A 105 -6.25 4.21 -1.82
C PHE A 105 -5.61 5.61 -1.93
N ASP A 106 -5.98 6.55 -1.05
CA ASP A 106 -5.39 7.88 -0.97
C ASP A 106 -3.92 7.86 -0.55
N ALA A 107 -3.54 6.99 0.39
CA ALA A 107 -2.14 6.78 0.75
C ALA A 107 -1.34 6.21 -0.43
N LEU A 108 -1.90 5.24 -1.16
CA LEU A 108 -1.27 4.71 -2.36
C LEU A 108 -1.24 5.73 -3.50
N ARG A 109 -2.19 6.66 -3.57
CA ARG A 109 -2.14 7.77 -4.54
C ARG A 109 -1.04 8.78 -4.25
N ARG A 110 -0.70 8.97 -2.97
CA ARG A 110 0.47 9.77 -2.56
C ARG A 110 1.79 9.06 -2.85
N HIS A 111 1.77 7.73 -2.91
CA HIS A 111 2.93 6.87 -3.15
C HIS A 111 2.66 5.82 -4.25
N PRO A 112 2.34 6.23 -5.49
CA PRO A 112 1.83 5.30 -6.52
C PRO A 112 2.84 4.17 -6.79
N ASN A 113 4.12 4.51 -6.83
CA ASN A 113 5.22 3.58 -7.08
C ASN A 113 5.46 2.55 -5.96
N VAL A 114 4.76 2.64 -4.82
CA VAL A 114 4.76 1.60 -3.77
C VAL A 114 3.81 0.45 -4.13
N ALA A 115 2.77 0.68 -4.93
CA ALA A 115 1.78 -0.36 -5.27
C ALA A 115 2.39 -1.63 -5.90
N PRO A 116 3.40 -1.54 -6.81
CA PRO A 116 4.11 -2.73 -7.30
C PRO A 116 4.78 -3.57 -6.20
N LEU A 117 5.32 -2.92 -5.16
CA LEU A 117 5.97 -3.63 -4.04
C LEU A 117 4.98 -4.48 -3.23
N LEU A 118 3.70 -4.09 -3.20
CA LEU A 118 2.63 -4.85 -2.54
C LEU A 118 2.24 -6.13 -3.30
N ILE A 119 2.61 -6.24 -4.58
CA ILE A 119 2.47 -7.48 -5.36
C ILE A 119 3.54 -8.48 -4.93
N GLU A 120 4.77 -8.00 -4.71
CA GLU A 120 5.90 -8.82 -4.29
C GLU A 120 5.73 -9.34 -2.85
N ARG A 121 5.07 -8.57 -1.99
CA ARG A 121 5.07 -8.84 -0.55
C ARG A 121 3.76 -8.52 0.14
N ILE A 122 3.30 -9.48 0.95
CA ILE A 122 2.16 -9.29 1.84
C ILE A 122 2.56 -8.27 2.94
N PRO A 123 1.77 -7.20 3.14
CA PRO A 123 2.06 -6.20 4.16
C PRO A 123 1.70 -6.74 5.56
N ILE A 124 2.73 -7.19 6.29
CA ILE A 124 2.62 -7.77 7.64
C ILE A 124 3.41 -6.98 8.70
N GLY A 125 3.83 -5.75 8.38
CA GLY A 125 4.47 -4.86 9.34
C GLY A 125 3.47 -4.33 10.39
N PRO A 126 3.95 -3.70 11.47
CA PRO A 126 3.10 -3.26 12.57
C PRO A 126 2.01 -2.28 12.17
N ASN A 127 2.27 -1.34 11.25
CA ASN A 127 1.27 -0.36 10.81
C ASN A 127 0.21 -1.03 9.92
N ALA A 128 0.64 -1.90 9.00
CA ALA A 128 -0.27 -2.67 8.16
C ALA A 128 -1.16 -3.63 8.98
N MET A 129 -0.57 -4.32 9.96
CA MET A 129 -1.28 -5.23 10.85
C MET A 129 -2.26 -4.49 11.76
N ALA A 130 -1.92 -3.30 12.25
CA ALA A 130 -2.82 -2.49 13.05
C ALA A 130 -4.08 -2.06 12.26
N GLY A 131 -3.90 -1.63 11.00
CA GLY A 131 -5.04 -1.31 10.12
C GLY A 131 -5.91 -2.53 9.83
N ARG A 132 -5.27 -3.68 9.54
CA ARG A 132 -5.95 -4.96 9.32
C ARG A 132 -6.77 -5.39 10.54
N GLU A 133 -6.16 -5.34 11.72
CA GLU A 133 -6.81 -5.72 12.98
C GLU A 133 -8.07 -4.90 13.23
N LYS A 134 -7.99 -3.57 13.07
CA LYS A 134 -9.14 -2.68 13.24
C LYS A 134 -10.35 -3.07 12.39
N ILE A 135 -10.13 -3.39 11.11
CA ILE A 135 -11.23 -3.75 10.19
C ILE A 135 -11.78 -5.13 10.48
N ILE A 136 -10.92 -6.11 10.77
CA ILE A 136 -11.37 -7.46 11.08
C ILE A 136 -12.16 -7.44 12.40
N ALA A 137 -11.66 -6.77 13.44
CA ALA A 137 -12.36 -6.61 14.71
C ALA A 137 -13.75 -5.98 14.51
N LEU A 138 -13.82 -4.86 13.77
CA LEU A 138 -15.10 -4.21 13.45
C LEU A 138 -16.10 -5.14 12.74
N LEU A 139 -15.64 -5.92 11.77
CA LEU A 139 -16.50 -6.87 11.06
C LEU A 139 -17.01 -7.96 12.00
N LEU A 140 -16.14 -8.52 12.84
CA LEU A 140 -16.51 -9.53 13.84
C LEU A 140 -17.53 -8.96 14.84
N ASP A 141 -17.29 -7.77 15.37
CA ASP A 141 -18.18 -7.08 16.32
C ASP A 141 -19.53 -6.73 15.68
N SER A 142 -19.55 -6.54 14.36
CA SER A 142 -20.77 -6.34 13.58
C SER A 142 -21.52 -7.65 13.27
N GLY A 143 -21.04 -8.80 13.76
CA GLY A 143 -21.70 -10.09 13.62
C GLY A 143 -21.33 -10.88 12.36
N PHE A 144 -20.22 -10.54 11.69
CA PHE A 144 -19.67 -11.41 10.64
C PHE A 144 -19.06 -12.67 11.26
N GLU A 145 -19.34 -13.83 10.69
CA GLU A 145 -18.59 -15.05 11.02
C GLU A 145 -17.11 -14.89 10.61
N PRO A 146 -16.14 -15.51 11.34
CA PRO A 146 -14.72 -15.28 11.12
C PRO A 146 -14.24 -15.49 9.67
N GLU A 147 -14.76 -16.52 9.00
CA GLU A 147 -14.43 -16.81 7.61
C GLU A 147 -14.91 -15.69 6.67
N LEU A 148 -16.12 -15.17 6.90
CA LEU A 148 -16.67 -14.07 6.10
C LEU A 148 -15.95 -12.75 6.40
N ALA A 149 -15.59 -12.47 7.65
CA ALA A 149 -14.81 -11.29 8.03
C ALA A 149 -13.44 -11.28 7.32
N ALA A 150 -12.72 -12.41 7.35
CA ALA A 150 -11.43 -12.55 6.69
C ALA A 150 -11.54 -12.37 5.16
N ARG A 151 -12.55 -12.98 4.53
CA ARG A 151 -12.83 -12.81 3.09
C ARG A 151 -13.22 -11.39 2.73
N SER A 152 -14.03 -10.74 3.57
CA SER A 152 -14.46 -9.35 3.36
C SER A 152 -13.28 -8.39 3.35
N TYR A 153 -12.42 -8.46 4.36
CA TYR A 153 -11.17 -7.69 4.41
C TYR A 153 -10.30 -7.96 3.17
N ALA A 154 -10.08 -9.23 2.86
CA ALA A 154 -9.27 -9.68 1.74
C ALA A 154 -9.77 -9.13 0.39
N THR A 155 -11.09 -9.09 0.18
CA THR A 155 -11.71 -8.57 -1.03
C THR A 155 -11.55 -7.06 -1.14
N VAL A 156 -11.85 -6.32 -0.07
CA VAL A 156 -11.71 -4.85 -0.07
C VAL A 156 -10.25 -4.43 -0.26
N ALA A 157 -9.31 -5.08 0.42
CA ALA A 157 -7.89 -4.79 0.26
C ALA A 157 -7.37 -5.08 -1.16
N ARG A 158 -7.86 -6.15 -1.80
CA ARG A 158 -7.51 -6.48 -3.19
C ARG A 158 -8.10 -5.49 -4.20
N HIS A 159 -9.32 -5.02 -3.94
CA HIS A 159 -9.94 -3.95 -4.73
C HIS A 159 -9.05 -2.69 -4.71
N VAL A 160 -8.67 -2.23 -3.51
CA VAL A 160 -7.75 -1.09 -3.36
C VAL A 160 -6.44 -1.30 -4.11
N LEU A 161 -5.78 -2.45 -3.93
CA LEU A 161 -4.50 -2.73 -4.59
C LEU A 161 -4.63 -2.75 -6.13
N GLY A 162 -5.69 -3.38 -6.66
CA GLY A 162 -5.92 -3.47 -8.10
C GLY A 162 -6.07 -2.10 -8.77
N PHE A 163 -6.77 -1.17 -8.12
CA PHE A 163 -6.87 0.22 -8.60
C PHE A 163 -5.56 1.00 -8.36
N ALA A 164 -4.90 0.80 -7.22
CA ALA A 164 -3.67 1.53 -6.89
C ALA A 164 -2.52 1.26 -7.86
N ILE A 165 -2.39 0.04 -8.39
CA ILE A 165 -1.35 -0.30 -9.37
C ILE A 165 -1.50 0.53 -10.66
N GLN A 166 -2.73 0.90 -11.02
CA GLN A 166 -3.02 1.66 -12.24
C GLN A 166 -2.65 3.15 -12.10
N LEU A 167 -2.44 3.65 -10.87
CA LEU A 167 -2.03 5.04 -10.62
C LEU A 167 -0.60 5.35 -11.07
N SER A 168 0.25 4.32 -11.25
CA SER A 168 1.67 4.49 -11.58
C SER A 168 1.96 4.58 -13.08
N ALA A 169 0.94 4.58 -13.95
CA ALA A 169 1.14 4.60 -15.39
C ALA A 169 1.75 5.95 -15.83
N PRO A 170 2.96 5.98 -16.43
CA PRO A 170 3.58 7.21 -16.87
C PRO A 170 2.85 7.76 -18.10
N THR A 171 2.03 8.81 -17.94
CA THR A 171 1.49 9.56 -19.09
C THR A 171 2.62 10.38 -19.71
N THR A 172 3.34 9.75 -20.63
CA THR A 172 4.42 10.38 -21.41
C THR A 172 3.85 10.92 -22.74
N ALA A 173 2.80 11.73 -22.69
CA ALA A 173 2.30 12.52 -23.82
C ALA A 173 1.23 13.48 -23.29
N GLY A 174 1.16 14.70 -23.83
CA GLY A 174 0.19 15.73 -23.42
C GLY A 174 -1.28 15.45 -23.77
N GLN A 175 -1.70 14.19 -23.77
CA GLN A 175 -3.09 13.72 -23.75
C GLN A 175 -3.19 12.69 -22.64
N THR A 176 -4.21 12.78 -21.78
CA THR A 176 -4.47 11.73 -20.79
C THR A 176 -4.75 10.42 -21.53
N ASP A 177 -4.30 9.28 -20.99
CA ASP A 177 -4.58 7.94 -21.55
C ASP A 177 -6.09 7.76 -21.83
N ASP A 178 -6.93 8.38 -21.00
CA ASP A 178 -8.38 8.39 -21.16
C ASP A 178 -8.88 9.05 -22.45
N ALA A 179 -8.26 10.14 -22.90
CA ALA A 179 -8.67 10.82 -24.13
C ALA A 179 -8.32 9.98 -25.37
N ILE A 180 -7.18 9.30 -25.33
CA ILE A 180 -6.77 8.36 -26.38
C ILE A 180 -7.72 7.16 -26.41
N ALA A 181 -8.03 6.59 -25.24
CA ALA A 181 -8.95 5.46 -25.12
C ALA A 181 -10.38 5.85 -25.57
N SER A 182 -10.87 7.03 -25.19
CA SER A 182 -12.19 7.52 -25.62
C SER A 182 -12.29 7.58 -27.15
N ASN A 183 -11.31 8.19 -27.81
CA ASN A 183 -11.27 8.24 -29.27
C ASN A 183 -11.26 6.85 -29.92
N GLN A 184 -10.58 5.88 -29.30
CA GLN A 184 -10.59 4.49 -29.79
C GLN A 184 -11.96 3.85 -29.65
N PHE A 185 -12.66 4.01 -28.51
CA PHE A 185 -14.00 3.47 -28.32
C PHE A 185 -15.02 4.04 -29.30
N HIS A 186 -14.91 5.33 -29.64
CA HIS A 186 -15.76 5.95 -30.66
C HIS A 186 -15.38 5.55 -32.10
N GLY A 187 -14.11 5.17 -32.33
CA GLY A 187 -13.57 4.87 -33.66
C GLY A 187 -13.70 3.42 -34.12
N VAL A 188 -14.25 2.51 -33.31
CA VAL A 188 -14.39 1.09 -33.67
C VAL A 188 -15.40 0.86 -34.79
N ASN A 189 -15.21 -0.21 -35.58
CA ASN A 189 -16.15 -0.60 -36.63
C ASN A 189 -17.50 -1.05 -36.01
N PRO A 190 -18.63 -0.37 -36.28
CA PRO A 190 -19.93 -0.73 -35.69
C PRO A 190 -20.45 -2.10 -36.12
N ALA A 191 -20.02 -2.61 -37.27
CA ALA A 191 -20.40 -3.95 -37.74
C ALA A 191 -19.71 -5.05 -36.92
N GLU A 192 -18.51 -4.78 -36.39
CA GLU A 192 -17.72 -5.75 -35.60
C GLU A 192 -17.90 -5.57 -34.09
N PHE A 193 -18.07 -4.32 -33.63
CA PHE A 193 -18.15 -3.98 -32.20
C PHE A 193 -19.45 -3.22 -31.83
N PRO A 194 -20.64 -3.74 -32.17
CA PRO A 194 -21.90 -3.03 -31.95
C PRO A 194 -22.19 -2.74 -30.47
N ALA A 195 -21.72 -3.57 -29.54
CA ALA A 195 -21.88 -3.34 -28.11
C ALA A 195 -21.00 -2.20 -27.59
N THR A 196 -19.75 -2.09 -28.07
CA THR A 196 -18.83 -1.01 -27.69
C THR A 196 -19.35 0.34 -28.15
N VAL A 197 -19.84 0.42 -29.39
CA VAL A 197 -20.46 1.65 -29.91
C VAL A 197 -21.63 2.12 -29.04
N ARG A 198 -22.45 1.19 -28.54
CA ARG A 198 -23.60 1.52 -27.67
C ARG A 198 -23.22 2.14 -26.33
N VAL A 199 -21.98 1.94 -25.86
CA VAL A 199 -21.52 2.46 -24.57
C VAL A 199 -20.34 3.42 -24.70
N ALA A 200 -19.93 3.76 -25.92
CA ALA A 200 -18.73 4.57 -26.17
C ALA A 200 -18.78 5.94 -25.47
N ASP A 201 -19.96 6.57 -25.42
CA ASP A 201 -20.20 7.84 -24.70
C ASP A 201 -19.95 7.75 -23.17
N HIS A 202 -19.85 6.53 -22.63
CA HIS A 202 -19.60 6.26 -21.23
C HIS A 202 -18.19 5.68 -20.97
N MET A 203 -17.32 5.66 -21.98
CA MET A 203 -16.01 5.00 -21.92
C MET A 203 -14.86 5.93 -22.36
N PRO A 204 -13.66 5.81 -21.74
CA PRO A 204 -13.40 5.03 -20.54
C PRO A 204 -14.10 5.63 -19.32
N VAL A 205 -14.45 4.78 -18.36
CA VAL A 205 -14.92 5.27 -17.06
C VAL A 205 -13.68 5.76 -16.29
N PRO A 206 -13.70 6.97 -15.70
CA PRO A 206 -12.56 7.46 -14.92
C PRO A 206 -12.23 6.51 -13.76
N LEU A 207 -10.93 6.31 -13.49
CA LEU A 207 -10.44 5.32 -12.53
C LEU A 207 -11.06 5.48 -11.13
N GLU A 208 -11.18 6.72 -10.63
CA GLU A 208 -11.80 7.00 -9.33
C GLU A 208 -13.29 6.63 -9.30
N VAL A 209 -13.99 6.81 -10.43
CA VAL A 209 -15.41 6.44 -10.55
C VAL A 209 -15.55 4.92 -10.55
N GLU A 210 -14.69 4.20 -11.27
CA GLU A 210 -14.67 2.74 -11.24
C GLU A 210 -14.34 2.18 -9.84
N PHE A 211 -13.37 2.80 -9.16
CA PHE A 211 -12.97 2.43 -7.79
C PHE A 211 -14.16 2.54 -6.83
N GLU A 212 -14.85 3.68 -6.81
CA GLU A 212 -16.00 3.90 -5.92
C GLU A 212 -17.18 2.99 -6.29
N PHE A 213 -17.49 2.85 -7.57
CA PHE A 213 -18.57 1.97 -8.03
C PHE A 213 -18.33 0.50 -7.62
N GLY A 214 -17.12 -0.02 -7.85
CA GLY A 214 -16.77 -1.38 -7.45
C GLY A 214 -16.78 -1.57 -5.94
N LEU A 215 -16.32 -0.56 -5.18
CA LEU A 215 -16.36 -0.57 -3.72
C LEU A 215 -17.81 -0.63 -3.20
N GLU A 216 -18.72 0.16 -3.76
CA GLU A 216 -20.14 0.11 -3.42
C GLU A 216 -20.75 -1.27 -3.70
N LEU A 217 -20.47 -1.86 -4.87
CA LEU A 217 -20.95 -3.20 -5.21
C LEU A 217 -20.44 -4.26 -4.24
N ILE A 218 -19.16 -4.20 -3.87
CA ILE A 218 -18.56 -5.11 -2.88
C ILE A 218 -19.28 -4.99 -1.54
N ILE A 219 -19.44 -3.77 -1.01
CA ILE A 219 -20.07 -3.56 0.29
C ILE A 219 -21.54 -3.96 0.28
N ASN A 220 -22.28 -3.65 -0.78
CA ASN A 220 -23.68 -4.06 -0.94
C ASN A 220 -23.82 -5.59 -1.05
N GLY A 221 -22.90 -6.26 -1.75
CA GLY A 221 -22.84 -7.72 -1.82
C GLY A 221 -22.56 -8.35 -0.47
N LEU A 222 -21.57 -7.82 0.26
CA LEU A 222 -21.26 -8.26 1.62
C LEU A 222 -22.43 -8.07 2.58
N ALA A 223 -23.21 -6.99 2.44
CA ALA A 223 -24.39 -6.75 3.27
C ALA A 223 -25.52 -7.78 3.04
N GLN A 224 -25.54 -8.45 1.87
CA GLN A 224 -26.47 -9.56 1.62
C GLN A 224 -25.98 -10.88 2.22
N LEU A 225 -24.66 -11.05 2.35
CA LEU A 225 -24.01 -12.22 2.95
C LEU A 225 -23.88 -12.11 4.47
N HIS A 226 -23.80 -10.88 4.99
CA HIS A 226 -23.94 -10.56 6.40
C HIS A 226 -25.23 -11.17 6.92
N PRO A 227 -25.28 -11.71 8.15
CA PRO A 227 -26.43 -12.49 8.58
C PRO A 227 -27.72 -11.66 8.58
N ARG A 228 -28.49 -11.73 7.49
CA ARG A 228 -29.94 -11.68 7.59
C ARG A 228 -30.29 -12.91 8.41
N GLY A 229 -30.63 -12.67 9.67
CA GLY A 229 -30.64 -13.64 10.76
C GLY A 229 -30.92 -15.09 10.38
N ASN A 230 -30.26 -15.96 11.15
CA ASN A 230 -30.39 -17.41 11.35
C ASN A 230 -31.84 -18.00 11.44
N ARG A 231 -32.88 -17.33 10.92
CA ARG A 231 -34.29 -17.77 10.87
C ARG A 231 -34.51 -18.94 9.92
N ARG A 232 -33.91 -18.97 8.72
CA ARG A 232 -34.16 -20.08 7.77
C ARG A 232 -33.58 -21.44 8.19
N ARG A 233 -32.62 -21.48 9.12
CA ARG A 233 -32.02 -22.74 9.59
C ARG A 233 -32.63 -23.24 10.91
N LYS A 234 -33.19 -22.37 11.75
CA LYS A 234 -33.92 -22.75 12.98
C LYS A 234 -35.37 -23.20 12.71
N ASP A 235 -36.05 -22.67 11.70
CA ASP A 235 -37.44 -23.06 11.41
C ASP A 235 -37.55 -24.50 10.83
N ARG A 236 -36.49 -25.00 10.20
CA ARG A 236 -36.40 -26.42 9.76
C ARG A 236 -36.03 -27.39 10.87
N ALA A 237 -35.45 -26.93 11.99
CA ALA A 237 -35.03 -27.78 13.11
C ALA A 237 -36.05 -27.79 14.28
N ARG A 238 -37.18 -27.10 14.12
CA ARG A 238 -38.31 -27.09 15.09
C ARG A 238 -39.58 -27.76 14.56
N SER A 239 -39.50 -28.34 13.36
CA SER A 239 -40.61 -29.08 12.73
C SER A 239 -40.36 -30.59 12.64
N ASP A 240 -39.28 -31.06 13.27
CA ASP A 240 -38.98 -32.48 13.58
C ASP A 240 -39.02 -32.66 15.10
#